data_AF-A0A9R1HV07-F1
#
_entry.id   AF-A0A9R1HV07-F1
#
_cell.length_a   1.000
_cell.length_b   1.000
_cell.length_c   1.000
_cell.angle_alpha   90.00
_cell.angle_beta   90.00
_cell.angle_gamma   90.00
#
_symmetry.space_group_name_H-M   'P 1'
#
loop_
_entity.id
_entity.type
_entity.pdbx_description
1 polymer ?
#
loop_
_entity_poly.entity_id
_entity_poly.type
_entity_poly.pdbx_seq_one_letter_code
_entity_poly.pdbx_strand_id
1 'polypeptide(L)'
;MAAMRTIGKRLCQMVHDAGLRHGAEDRLQTVFATGWWMAAVDANYDSQLDQMIVATTNKFTVLKKLGDDIAVLLQPARPGSSLPNTLIGLHGRNLFQALVALRLPADAMKNVHLEVALATRRLALQEFVDLHIHMYEQIMYIGIYKAIEDAMTLAFLNRLEALDAFAEKHLDLATKAVAP
;
A
#
# COMPACT_ATOMS: atom_id res chain seq x y z
N MET A 1 3.38 0.67 25.87
CA MET A 1 2.33 1.70 25.65
C MET A 1 2.78 3.05 25.07
N ALA A 2 3.58 3.90 25.73
CA ALA A 2 3.85 5.27 25.23
C ALA A 2 4.60 5.31 23.87
N ALA A 3 5.67 4.51 23.73
CA ALA A 3 6.40 4.37 22.47
C ALA A 3 5.51 3.86 21.33
N MET A 4 4.69 2.83 21.60
CA MET A 4 3.74 2.27 20.64
C MET A 4 2.72 3.31 20.14
N ARG A 5 2.16 4.15 21.03
CA ARG A 5 1.25 5.24 20.63
C ARG A 5 1.94 6.25 19.72
N THR A 6 3.21 6.56 19.97
CA THR A 6 4.00 7.44 19.11
C THR A 6 4.21 6.83 17.72
N ILE A 7 4.51 5.52 17.65
CA ILE A 7 4.69 4.83 16.36
C ILE A 7 3.36 4.73 15.61
N GLY A 8 2.26 4.42 16.29
CA GLY A 8 0.92 4.40 15.67
C GLY A 8 0.53 5.77 15.09
N LYS A 9 0.76 6.86 15.85
CA LYS A 9 0.57 8.23 15.33
C LYS A 9 1.44 8.54 14.12
N ARG A 10 2.71 8.11 14.16
CA ARG A 10 3.62 8.26 13.03
C ARG A 10 3.10 7.53 11.80
N LEU A 11 2.57 6.31 11.95
CA LEU A 11 2.00 5.57 10.84
C LEU A 11 0.76 6.27 10.27
N CYS A 12 -0.14 6.79 11.11
CA CYS A 12 -1.27 7.60 10.65
C CYS A 12 -0.81 8.83 9.86
N GLN A 13 0.21 9.55 10.37
CA GLN A 13 0.79 10.68 9.65
C GLN A 13 1.39 10.26 8.30
N MET A 14 2.10 9.13 8.25
CA MET A 14 2.67 8.61 7.00
C MET A 14 1.57 8.23 5.99
N VAL A 15 0.45 7.69 6.45
CA VAL A 15 -0.74 7.40 5.63
C VAL A 15 -1.36 8.69 5.09
N HIS A 16 -1.46 9.73 5.93
CA HIS A 16 -1.90 11.06 5.55
C HIS A 16 -1.00 11.67 4.47
N ASP A 17 0.31 11.72 4.74
CA ASP A 17 1.33 12.32 3.86
C ASP A 17 1.44 11.60 2.52
N ALA A 18 1.14 10.30 2.49
CA ALA A 18 1.11 9.52 1.27
C ALA A 18 -0.10 9.85 0.36
N GLY A 19 -1.06 10.66 0.84
CA GLY A 19 -2.24 11.03 0.07
C GLY A 19 -3.12 9.82 -0.28
N LEU A 20 -3.14 8.82 0.60
CA LEU A 20 -3.97 7.64 0.45
C LEU A 20 -5.46 8.02 0.48
N ARG A 21 -6.32 7.09 0.07
CA ARG A 21 -7.75 7.36 -0.10
C ARG A 21 -8.37 7.91 1.20
N HIS A 22 -9.28 8.87 1.05
CA HIS A 22 -10.00 9.45 2.17
C HIS A 22 -10.61 8.38 3.10
N GLY A 23 -10.40 8.56 4.39
CA GLY A 23 -10.84 7.65 5.45
C GLY A 23 -9.85 6.55 5.82
N ALA A 24 -8.75 6.32 5.07
CA ALA A 24 -7.74 5.33 5.46
C ALA A 24 -7.06 5.70 6.78
N GLU A 25 -6.72 6.99 6.95
CA GLU A 25 -6.19 7.52 8.20
C GLU A 25 -7.21 7.37 9.35
N ASP A 26 -8.44 7.84 9.17
CA ASP A 26 -9.49 7.80 10.20
C ASP A 26 -9.80 6.36 10.67
N ARG A 27 -9.86 5.42 9.72
CA ARG A 27 -10.03 4.00 10.01
C ARG A 27 -8.83 3.46 10.79
N LEU A 28 -7.61 3.79 10.38
CA LEU A 28 -6.41 3.35 11.09
C LEU A 28 -6.34 3.94 12.51
N GLN A 29 -6.68 5.22 12.68
CA GLN A 29 -6.79 5.86 13.98
C GLN A 29 -7.84 5.17 14.87
N THR A 30 -9.00 4.82 14.31
CA THR A 30 -10.10 4.13 15.02
C THR A 30 -9.67 2.74 15.49
N VAL A 31 -9.02 1.99 14.61
CA VAL A 31 -8.47 0.68 14.92
C VAL A 31 -7.45 0.75 16.04
N PHE A 32 -6.51 1.70 15.97
CA PHE A 32 -5.53 1.87 17.04
C PHE A 32 -6.18 2.32 18.35
N ALA A 33 -7.17 3.21 18.31
CA ALA A 33 -7.93 3.64 19.49
C ALA A 33 -8.53 2.44 20.23
N THR A 34 -9.12 1.51 19.48
CA THR A 34 -9.73 0.30 20.01
C THR A 34 -8.68 -0.70 20.50
N GLY A 35 -7.60 -0.90 19.72
CA GLY A 35 -6.49 -1.78 20.08
C GLY A 35 -5.78 -1.35 21.38
N TRP A 36 -5.59 -0.05 21.62
CA TRP A 36 -5.00 0.43 22.86
C TRP A 36 -5.86 0.15 24.09
N TRP A 37 -7.20 0.08 23.94
CA TRP A 37 -8.09 -0.29 25.03
C TRP A 37 -7.94 -1.78 25.38
N MET A 38 -7.88 -2.64 24.36
CA MET A 38 -7.63 -4.07 24.53
C MET A 38 -6.25 -4.37 25.15
N ALA A 39 -5.21 -3.64 24.70
CA ALA A 39 -3.85 -3.76 25.24
C ALA A 39 -3.75 -3.38 26.72
N ALA A 40 -4.65 -2.53 27.22
CA ALA A 40 -4.68 -2.17 28.65
C ALA A 40 -5.20 -3.30 29.55
N VAL A 41 -5.95 -4.26 28.99
CA VAL A 41 -6.57 -5.36 29.74
C VAL A 41 -5.95 -6.73 29.42
N ASP A 42 -5.18 -6.85 28.33
CA ASP A 42 -4.48 -8.07 27.92
C ASP A 42 -3.02 -7.76 27.52
N ALA A 43 -2.07 -8.19 28.36
CA ALA A 43 -0.63 -7.99 28.13
C ALA A 43 -0.07 -8.81 26.96
N ASN A 44 -0.65 -9.98 26.66
CA ASN A 44 -0.26 -10.77 25.50
C ASN A 44 -0.67 -10.04 24.22
N TYR A 45 -1.88 -9.47 24.19
CA TYR A 45 -2.35 -8.61 23.11
C TYR A 45 -1.48 -7.34 22.94
N ASP A 46 -1.08 -6.66 24.03
CA ASP A 46 -0.17 -5.49 23.98
C ASP A 46 1.13 -5.82 23.22
N SER A 47 1.77 -6.94 23.56
CA SER A 47 3.02 -7.35 22.90
C SER A 47 2.84 -7.67 21.41
N GLN A 48 1.72 -8.28 21.04
CA GLN A 48 1.41 -8.62 19.65
C GLN A 48 1.07 -7.38 18.82
N LEU A 49 0.30 -6.45 19.39
CA LEU A 49 -0.03 -5.17 18.77
C LEU A 49 1.23 -4.33 18.53
N ASP A 50 2.17 -4.29 19.48
CA ASP A 50 3.45 -3.56 19.35
C ASP A 50 4.25 -4.06 18.14
N GLN A 51 4.49 -5.37 18.09
CA GLN A 51 5.26 -6.00 17.03
C GLN A 51 4.63 -5.76 15.66
N MET A 52 3.30 -5.86 15.58
CA MET A 52 2.57 -5.64 14.34
C MET A 52 2.66 -4.18 13.89
N ILE A 53 2.49 -3.20 14.78
CA ILE A 53 2.60 -1.77 14.45
C ILE A 53 4.01 -1.42 13.97
N VAL A 54 5.05 -1.92 14.66
CA VAL A 54 6.45 -1.72 14.26
C VAL A 54 6.72 -2.33 12.89
N ALA A 55 6.33 -3.59 12.68
CA ALA A 55 6.50 -4.28 11.40
C ALA A 55 5.75 -3.56 10.26
N THR A 56 4.51 -3.11 10.52
CA THR A 56 3.70 -2.37 9.56
C THR A 56 4.38 -1.06 9.18
N THR A 57 4.86 -0.30 10.16
CA THR A 57 5.50 1.00 9.94
C THR A 57 6.79 0.87 9.13
N ASN A 58 7.61 -0.13 9.44
CA ASN A 58 8.85 -0.40 8.71
C ASN A 58 8.56 -0.78 7.25
N LYS A 59 7.61 -1.70 7.03
CA LYS A 59 7.20 -2.11 5.67
C LYS A 59 6.57 -0.96 4.89
N PHE A 60 5.72 -0.15 5.51
CA PHE A 60 5.13 1.04 4.88
C PHE A 60 6.22 2.00 4.41
N THR A 61 7.25 2.25 5.24
CA THR A 61 8.38 3.11 4.89
C THR A 61 9.10 2.63 3.63
N VAL A 62 9.36 1.31 3.54
CA VAL A 62 9.99 0.70 2.37
C VAL A 62 9.10 0.84 1.13
N LEU A 63 7.82 0.48 1.23
CA LEU A 63 6.88 0.54 0.11
C LEU A 63 6.67 1.98 -0.40
N LYS A 64 6.56 2.95 0.52
CA LYS A 64 6.47 4.36 0.17
C LYS A 64 7.72 4.82 -0.59
N LYS A 65 8.91 4.46 -0.10
CA LYS A 65 10.18 4.81 -0.75
C LYS A 65 10.25 4.29 -2.18
N LEU A 66 9.82 3.04 -2.43
CA LEU A 66 9.77 2.49 -3.79
C LEU A 66 8.90 3.33 -4.74
N GLY A 67 7.76 3.83 -4.26
CA GLY A 67 6.92 4.75 -5.03
C GLY A 67 7.57 6.12 -5.24
N ASP A 68 8.20 6.68 -4.20
CA ASP A 68 8.90 7.97 -4.27
C ASP A 68 10.07 7.91 -5.27
N ASP A 69 10.85 6.82 -5.29
CA ASP A 69 11.97 6.62 -6.20
C ASP A 69 11.50 6.63 -7.67
N ILE A 70 10.35 6.02 -7.98
CA ILE A 70 9.76 6.07 -9.33
C ILE A 70 9.29 7.50 -9.66
N ALA A 71 8.69 8.20 -8.68
CA ALA A 71 8.25 9.59 -8.88
C ALA A 71 9.44 10.51 -9.19
N VAL A 72 10.61 10.27 -8.59
CA VAL A 72 11.86 10.98 -8.93
C VAL A 72 12.28 10.71 -10.37
N LEU A 73 12.22 9.45 -10.83
CA LEU A 73 12.56 9.09 -12.22
C LEU A 73 11.65 9.76 -13.26
N LEU A 74 10.41 10.11 -12.89
CA LEU A 74 9.45 10.80 -13.75
C LEU A 74 9.64 12.33 -13.82
N GLN A 75 10.37 12.95 -12.87
CA GLN A 75 10.52 14.42 -12.83
C GLN A 75 11.12 15.05 -14.10
N PRO A 76 12.12 14.45 -14.77
CA PRO A 76 12.72 15.03 -15.97
C PRO A 76 11.79 15.12 -17.19
N ALA A 77 10.62 14.48 -17.14
CA ALA A 77 9.81 14.17 -18.32
C ALA A 77 8.48 14.95 -18.42
N ARG A 78 8.29 16.02 -17.63
CA ARG A 78 7.02 16.77 -17.59
C ARG A 78 6.81 17.66 -18.83
N PRO A 79 5.94 17.20 -19.74
CA PRO A 79 4.65 17.87 -19.89
C PRO A 79 3.49 16.86 -19.88
N GLY A 80 2.58 16.98 -18.91
CA GLY A 80 1.36 16.15 -18.81
C GLY A 80 1.55 14.74 -18.25
N SER A 81 0.45 14.12 -17.82
CA SER A 81 0.42 12.70 -17.44
C SER A 81 0.37 11.84 -18.70
N SER A 82 1.24 10.83 -18.74
CA SER A 82 1.32 9.77 -19.75
C SER A 82 0.59 8.49 -19.32
N LEU A 83 -0.15 8.54 -18.21
CA LEU A 83 -0.96 7.45 -17.71
C LEU A 83 -2.02 7.09 -18.75
N PRO A 84 -2.17 5.80 -19.10
CA PRO A 84 -3.24 5.36 -19.99
C PRO A 84 -4.62 5.84 -19.52
N ASN A 85 -5.41 6.40 -20.44
CA ASN A 85 -6.75 6.94 -20.14
C ASN A 85 -7.68 5.93 -19.46
N THR A 86 -7.46 4.63 -19.72
CA THR A 86 -8.21 3.53 -19.09
C THR A 86 -8.01 3.42 -17.59
N LEU A 87 -6.96 4.03 -17.03
CA LEU A 87 -6.65 4.03 -15.59
C LEU A 87 -7.10 5.32 -14.88
N ILE A 88 -7.41 6.37 -15.62
CA ILE A 88 -7.74 7.69 -15.05
C ILE A 88 -9.05 7.60 -14.26
N GLY A 89 -9.03 8.11 -13.02
CA GLY A 89 -10.20 8.12 -12.14
C GLY A 89 -10.58 6.77 -11.55
N LEU A 90 -9.84 5.69 -11.83
CA LEU A 90 -10.05 4.39 -11.21
C LEU A 90 -9.38 4.32 -9.84
N HIS A 91 -10.03 3.61 -8.92
CA HIS A 91 -9.54 3.41 -7.54
C HIS A 91 -9.80 1.99 -7.05
N GLY A 92 -9.03 1.55 -6.04
CA GLY A 92 -9.18 0.27 -5.36
C GLY A 92 -9.24 -0.91 -6.34
N ARG A 93 -10.25 -1.78 -6.17
CA ARG A 93 -10.44 -2.98 -6.99
C ARG A 93 -10.59 -2.70 -8.48
N ASN A 94 -11.24 -1.61 -8.86
CA ASN A 94 -11.42 -1.27 -10.27
C ASN A 94 -10.07 -0.89 -10.91
N LEU A 95 -9.24 -0.14 -10.18
CA LEU A 95 -7.88 0.17 -10.63
C LEU A 95 -7.01 -1.10 -10.69
N PHE A 96 -7.11 -1.98 -9.68
CA PHE A 96 -6.42 -3.26 -9.69
C PHE A 96 -6.74 -4.08 -10.95
N GLN A 97 -8.03 -4.26 -11.24
CA GLN A 97 -8.49 -5.02 -12.41
C GLN A 97 -8.02 -4.38 -13.71
N ALA A 98 -8.09 -3.06 -13.82
CA ALA A 98 -7.64 -2.34 -15.00
C ALA A 98 -6.12 -2.43 -15.20
N LEU A 99 -5.33 -2.38 -14.13
CA LEU A 99 -3.87 -2.57 -14.18
C LEU A 99 -3.51 -3.99 -14.62
N VAL A 100 -4.13 -5.02 -14.04
CA VAL A 100 -3.85 -6.42 -14.42
C VAL A 100 -4.29 -6.71 -15.86
N ALA A 101 -5.37 -6.09 -16.33
CA ALA A 101 -5.84 -6.21 -17.71
C ALA A 101 -5.05 -5.33 -18.70
N LEU A 102 -4.21 -4.41 -18.21
CA LEU A 102 -3.52 -3.45 -19.05
C LEU A 102 -2.51 -4.16 -19.96
N ARG A 103 -2.66 -3.94 -21.27
CA ARG A 103 -1.71 -4.39 -22.27
C ARG A 103 -1.00 -3.19 -22.86
N LEU A 104 0.24 -2.98 -22.44
CA LEU A 104 1.14 -2.02 -23.05
C LEU A 104 2.18 -2.74 -23.92
N PRO A 105 2.50 -2.21 -25.11
CA PRO A 105 3.66 -2.64 -25.88
C PRO A 105 4.94 -2.53 -25.04
N ALA A 106 5.89 -3.43 -25.24
CA ALA A 106 7.17 -3.41 -24.51
C ALA A 106 8.07 -2.23 -24.93
N ASP A 107 7.83 -1.69 -26.13
CA ASP A 107 8.48 -0.51 -26.72
C ASP A 107 7.70 0.78 -26.47
N ALA A 108 6.68 0.76 -25.61
CA ALA A 108 5.99 1.98 -25.21
C ALA A 108 6.97 2.95 -24.52
N MET A 109 6.66 4.24 -24.58
CA MET A 109 7.54 5.27 -24.03
C MET A 109 7.86 5.00 -22.56
N LYS A 110 9.12 5.25 -22.17
CA LYS A 110 9.62 5.11 -20.79
C LYS A 110 8.67 5.70 -19.75
N ASN A 111 8.15 6.90 -19.99
CA ASN A 111 7.27 7.59 -19.06
C ASN A 111 5.95 6.85 -18.84
N VAL A 112 5.40 6.20 -19.86
CA VAL A 112 4.17 5.41 -19.75
C VAL A 112 4.40 4.23 -18.81
N HIS A 113 5.52 3.51 -18.97
CA HIS A 113 5.88 2.41 -18.08
C HIS A 113 6.11 2.89 -16.64
N LEU A 114 6.82 4.01 -16.45
CA LEU A 114 7.04 4.59 -15.13
C LEU A 114 5.75 5.06 -14.46
N GLU A 115 4.82 5.69 -15.19
CA GLU A 115 3.53 6.11 -14.62
C GLU A 115 2.65 4.93 -14.23
N VAL A 116 2.66 3.86 -15.03
CA VAL A 116 1.97 2.61 -14.67
C VAL A 116 2.60 1.97 -13.44
N ALA A 117 3.93 1.91 -13.36
CA ALA A 117 4.63 1.39 -12.17
C ALA A 117 4.31 2.24 -10.94
N LEU A 118 4.28 3.58 -11.06
CA LEU A 118 3.92 4.49 -9.98
C LEU A 118 2.47 4.30 -9.52
N ALA A 119 1.51 4.23 -10.45
CA ALA A 119 0.11 3.98 -10.13
C ALA A 119 -0.07 2.64 -9.40
N THR A 120 0.68 1.61 -9.83
CA THR A 120 0.70 0.29 -9.21
C THR A 120 1.26 0.34 -7.80
N ARG A 121 2.41 1.02 -7.57
CA ARG A 121 3.01 1.18 -6.24
C ARG A 121 2.10 1.96 -5.28
N ARG A 122 1.41 2.99 -5.77
CA ARG A 122 0.42 3.74 -4.97
C ARG A 122 -0.76 2.87 -4.56
N LEU A 123 -1.28 2.05 -5.49
CA LEU A 123 -2.34 1.09 -5.16
C LEU A 123 -1.85 0.02 -4.19
N ALA A 124 -0.62 -0.49 -4.33
CA ALA A 124 -0.03 -1.45 -3.40
C ALA A 124 0.09 -0.87 -1.99
N LEU A 125 0.49 0.41 -1.87
CA LEU A 125 0.54 1.09 -0.58
C LEU A 125 -0.84 1.23 0.07
N GLN A 126 -1.87 1.52 -0.73
CA GLN A 126 -3.26 1.55 -0.27
C GLN A 126 -3.73 0.16 0.21
N GLU A 127 -3.56 -0.87 -0.62
CA GLU A 127 -3.95 -2.26 -0.30
C GLU A 127 -3.19 -2.77 0.94
N PHE A 128 -1.94 -2.35 1.14
CA PHE A 128 -1.16 -2.68 2.32
C PHE A 128 -1.76 -2.09 3.59
N VAL A 129 -2.19 -0.82 3.56
CA VAL A 129 -2.86 -0.19 4.70
C VAL A 129 -4.21 -0.83 4.96
N ASP A 130 -5.00 -1.07 3.92
CA ASP A 130 -6.32 -1.71 4.03
C ASP A 130 -6.22 -3.14 4.58
N LEU A 131 -5.20 -3.91 4.16
CA LEU A 131 -4.89 -5.22 4.74
C LEU A 131 -4.63 -5.13 6.25
N HIS A 132 -3.79 -4.19 6.69
CA HIS A 132 -3.45 -4.10 8.11
C HIS A 132 -4.64 -3.61 8.93
N ILE A 133 -5.43 -2.65 8.43
CA ILE A 133 -6.69 -2.25 9.06
C ILE A 133 -7.61 -3.47 9.24
N HIS A 134 -7.82 -4.26 8.18
CA HIS A 134 -8.64 -5.48 8.25
C HIS A 134 -8.07 -6.50 9.23
N MET A 135 -6.75 -6.76 9.19
CA MET A 135 -6.11 -7.68 10.12
C MET A 135 -6.26 -7.22 11.57
N TYR A 136 -6.02 -5.94 11.87
CA TYR A 136 -6.21 -5.43 13.23
C TYR A 136 -7.68 -5.55 13.68
N GLU A 137 -8.65 -5.24 12.82
CA GLU A 137 -10.07 -5.45 13.08
C GLU A 137 -10.35 -6.93 13.41
N GLN A 138 -9.92 -7.87 12.55
CA GLN A 138 -10.12 -9.30 12.76
C GLN A 138 -9.41 -9.84 14.01
N ILE A 139 -8.18 -9.40 14.28
CA ILE A 139 -7.42 -9.81 15.46
C ILE A 139 -8.17 -9.46 16.74
N MET A 140 -8.85 -8.31 16.79
CA MET A 140 -9.68 -7.92 17.93
C MET A 140 -10.90 -8.84 18.11
N TYR A 141 -11.52 -9.31 17.03
CA TYR A 141 -12.78 -10.09 17.11
C TYR A 141 -12.58 -11.60 17.20
N ILE A 142 -11.61 -12.16 16.47
CA ILE A 142 -11.46 -13.61 16.30
C ILE A 142 -10.06 -14.15 16.61
N GLY A 143 -9.12 -13.27 16.98
CA GLY A 143 -7.74 -13.62 17.30
C GLY A 143 -6.84 -13.82 16.08
N ILE A 144 -5.51 -13.78 16.30
CA ILE A 144 -4.49 -13.71 15.24
C ILE A 144 -4.54 -14.85 14.24
N TYR A 145 -4.58 -16.10 14.70
CA TYR A 145 -4.53 -17.25 13.80
C TYR A 145 -5.70 -17.27 12.82
N LYS A 146 -6.91 -16.93 13.28
CA LYS A 146 -8.09 -16.88 12.41
C LYS A 146 -8.10 -15.66 11.49
N ALA A 147 -7.51 -14.54 11.92
CA ALA A 147 -7.40 -13.34 11.09
C ALA A 147 -6.48 -13.54 9.86
N ILE A 148 -5.43 -14.37 9.99
CA ILE A 148 -4.49 -14.63 8.89
C ILE A 148 -5.11 -15.58 7.83
N GLU A 149 -5.85 -16.59 8.29
CA GLU A 149 -6.51 -17.57 7.41
C GLU A 149 -7.81 -17.03 6.79
N ASP A 150 -8.24 -15.83 7.18
CA ASP A 150 -9.43 -15.20 6.62
C ASP A 150 -9.31 -14.97 5.11
N ALA A 151 -10.38 -15.28 4.39
CA ALA A 151 -10.39 -15.24 2.92
C ALA A 151 -10.11 -13.82 2.38
N MET A 152 -10.50 -12.77 3.10
CA MET A 152 -10.20 -11.40 2.69
C MET A 152 -8.71 -11.08 2.89
N THR A 153 -8.11 -11.51 4.00
CA THR A 153 -6.66 -11.40 4.24
C THR A 153 -5.86 -12.05 3.11
N LEU A 154 -6.22 -13.29 2.73
CA LEU A 154 -5.58 -13.97 1.59
C LEU A 154 -5.78 -13.23 0.27
N ALA A 155 -6.96 -12.68 0.03
CA ALA A 155 -7.22 -11.89 -1.17
C ALA A 155 -6.39 -10.60 -1.23
N PHE A 156 -6.15 -9.93 -0.09
CA PHE A 156 -5.23 -8.78 -0.02
C PHE A 156 -3.80 -9.19 -0.36
N LEU A 157 -3.30 -10.27 0.24
CA LEU A 157 -1.93 -10.76 0.00
C LEU A 157 -1.70 -11.10 -1.49
N ASN A 158 -2.65 -11.82 -2.10
CA ASN A 158 -2.57 -12.15 -3.53
C ASN A 158 -2.57 -10.89 -4.42
N ARG A 159 -3.35 -9.85 -4.06
CA ARG A 159 -3.34 -8.59 -4.80
C ARG A 159 -2.02 -7.85 -4.63
N LEU A 160 -1.45 -7.83 -3.43
CA LEU A 160 -0.16 -7.20 -3.16
C LEU A 160 0.97 -7.86 -3.95
N GLU A 161 1.01 -9.20 -3.98
CA GLU A 161 1.99 -9.95 -4.77
C GLU A 161 1.86 -9.64 -6.27
N ALA A 162 0.63 -9.64 -6.80
CA ALA A 162 0.38 -9.30 -8.20
C ALA A 162 0.79 -7.85 -8.53
N LEU A 163 0.52 -6.89 -7.63
CA LEU A 163 0.91 -5.50 -7.79
C LEU A 163 2.44 -5.32 -7.75
N ASP A 164 3.14 -6.06 -6.89
CA ASP A 164 4.60 -6.01 -6.81
C ASP A 164 5.24 -6.49 -8.11
N ALA A 165 4.86 -7.69 -8.56
CA ALA A 165 5.34 -8.26 -9.82
C ALA A 165 5.03 -7.36 -11.03
N PHE A 166 3.85 -6.73 -11.04
CA PHE A 166 3.45 -5.82 -12.11
C PHE A 166 4.27 -4.53 -12.10
N ALA A 167 4.51 -3.94 -10.93
CA ALA A 167 5.33 -2.74 -10.80
C ALA A 167 6.79 -3.00 -11.23
N GLU A 168 7.37 -4.14 -10.81
CA GLU A 168 8.73 -4.52 -11.20
C GLU A 168 8.87 -4.74 -12.70
N LYS A 169 7.90 -5.44 -13.32
CA LYS A 169 7.86 -5.63 -14.76
C LYS A 169 7.88 -4.29 -15.52
N HIS A 170 7.03 -3.34 -15.10
CA HIS A 170 6.98 -2.03 -15.75
C HIS A 170 8.24 -1.19 -15.49
N LEU A 171 8.87 -1.32 -14.33
CA LEU A 171 10.15 -0.67 -14.04
C LEU A 171 11.29 -1.21 -14.91
N ASP A 172 11.36 -2.54 -15.09
CA ASP A 172 12.33 -3.19 -15.98
C ASP A 172 12.15 -2.74 -17.44
N LEU A 173 10.91 -2.70 -17.93
CA LEU A 173 10.59 -2.18 -19.26
C LEU A 173 10.97 -0.70 -19.41
N ALA A 174 10.73 0.14 -18.40
CA ALA A 174 11.13 1.54 -18.42
C ALA A 174 12.65 1.73 -18.47
N THR A 175 13.44 0.84 -17.85
CA THR A 175 14.90 0.86 -17.91
C THR A 175 15.41 0.42 -19.29
N LYS A 176 14.71 -0.51 -19.95
CA LYS A 176 15.05 -1.02 -21.27
C LYS A 176 14.58 -0.13 -22.42
N ALA A 177 13.57 0.72 -22.18
CA ALA A 177 13.07 1.66 -23.16
C ALA A 177 14.20 2.62 -23.60
N VAL A 178 14.51 2.62 -24.89
CA VAL A 178 15.48 3.54 -25.49
C VAL A 178 14.96 4.96 -25.29
N ALA A 179 15.81 5.85 -24.78
CA ALA A 179 15.46 7.26 -24.69
C ALA A 179 15.18 7.79 -26.11
N PRO A 180 14.03 8.43 -26.37
CA PRO A 180 13.79 9.10 -27.64
C PRO A 180 14.78 10.25 -27.89
#